data_AF-A0AAD9HEY4-F1
#
_entry.id   AF-A0AAD9HEY4-F1
#
_cell.length_a   1.000
_cell.length_b   1.000
_cell.length_c   1.000
_cell.angle_alpha   90.00
_cell.angle_beta   90.00
_cell.angle_gamma   90.00
#
_symmetry.space_group_name_H-M   'P 1'
#
loop_
_entity.id
_entity.type
_entity.pdbx_description
1 polymer ?
#
loop_
_entity_poly.entity_id
_entity_poly.type
_entity_poly.pdbx_seq_one_letter_code
_entity_poly.pdbx_strand_id
1 'polypeptide(L)'
;MPVGLLTIPREIRDLILDDVVFLPDRPPPLNPSVSQDRKRREYKGKGFFDGHDIWVEKQIRAPPSGSPNNAILLVNRQLHHEAKRLLASKGTHCRLDVMYVKECGLWPTWLAVPRSTRHADSVHVQFRIFDPPADVNPDWKNEEQFRGGDGGPPFIVWNFYAMLSGYLQYGPTAFSSVVADRSNFTIKRLVMDVLPPPPGEKHDRLVSGSARRPPPTHDMFERFTIIVMDPEKRERRGITWPRPPEGKESLIPAEKLAFFMCCQIGGLLSMYRDWADFGAILYEGVGSIEIRVNGEPRRYFDLDEMLDRLPIQPIAAWNEKEQQKRQKRFDDWKAQAIATRRSWKK
;
A
#
# COMPACT_ATOMS: atom_id res chain seq x y z
N MET A 1 -5.14 -35.79 -39.80
CA MET A 1 -3.91 -35.15 -39.28
C MET A 1 -4.15 -34.74 -37.85
N PRO A 2 -3.21 -34.98 -36.92
CA PRO A 2 -3.37 -34.52 -35.54
C PRO A 2 -3.39 -32.99 -35.52
N VAL A 3 -4.50 -32.43 -35.04
CA VAL A 3 -4.64 -30.98 -34.81
C VAL A 3 -3.89 -30.66 -33.53
N GLY A 4 -2.80 -29.91 -33.64
CA GLY A 4 -1.99 -29.49 -32.49
C GLY A 4 -2.14 -28.00 -32.22
N LEU A 5 -1.80 -27.56 -30.99
CA LEU A 5 -1.84 -26.14 -30.62
C LEU A 5 -1.05 -25.24 -31.59
N LEU A 6 0.05 -25.74 -32.17
CA LEU A 6 0.88 -24.95 -33.10
C LEU A 6 0.30 -24.88 -34.53
N THR A 7 -0.66 -25.74 -34.87
CA THR A 7 -1.27 -25.78 -36.21
C THR A 7 -2.50 -24.89 -36.34
N ILE A 8 -3.03 -24.36 -35.23
CA ILE A 8 -4.16 -23.41 -35.27
C ILE A 8 -3.66 -22.00 -35.61
N PRO A 9 -4.53 -21.10 -36.12
CA PRO A 9 -4.17 -19.72 -36.46
C PRO A 9 -3.56 -18.94 -35.29
N ARG A 10 -2.72 -17.96 -35.61
CA ARG A 10 -1.97 -17.18 -34.62
C ARG A 10 -2.90 -16.43 -33.68
N GLU A 11 -3.99 -15.91 -34.20
CA GLU A 11 -5.00 -15.13 -33.48
C GLU A 11 -5.64 -15.99 -32.37
N ILE A 12 -5.94 -17.25 -32.68
CA ILE A 12 -6.50 -18.19 -31.72
C ILE A 12 -5.46 -18.61 -30.68
N ARG A 13 -4.19 -18.80 -31.08
CA ARG A 13 -3.12 -19.06 -30.12
C ARG A 13 -2.91 -17.87 -29.18
N ASP A 14 -3.01 -16.64 -29.69
CA ASP A 14 -2.87 -15.44 -28.85
C ASP A 14 -4.00 -15.36 -27.82
N LEU A 15 -5.25 -15.67 -28.17
CA LEU A 15 -6.36 -15.77 -27.21
C LEU A 15 -6.10 -16.84 -26.14
N ILE A 16 -5.67 -18.04 -26.55
CA ILE A 16 -5.36 -19.13 -25.61
C ILE A 16 -4.18 -18.75 -24.71
N LEU A 17 -3.12 -18.19 -25.29
CA LEU A 17 -1.97 -17.75 -24.53
C LEU A 17 -2.32 -16.62 -23.58
N ASP A 18 -3.28 -15.76 -23.93
CA ASP A 18 -3.76 -14.72 -23.04
C ASP A 18 -4.35 -15.32 -21.76
N ASP A 19 -5.26 -16.29 -21.90
CA ASP A 19 -5.91 -16.97 -20.77
C ASP A 19 -4.95 -17.85 -19.97
N VAL A 20 -3.98 -18.47 -20.64
CA VAL A 20 -3.02 -19.39 -20.00
C VAL A 20 -1.89 -18.65 -19.32
N VAL A 21 -1.36 -17.59 -19.94
CA VAL A 21 -0.30 -16.76 -19.36
C VAL A 21 -0.89 -15.92 -18.25
N PHE A 22 -1.99 -15.21 -18.49
CA PHE A 22 -2.62 -14.34 -17.50
C PHE A 22 -3.79 -15.06 -16.85
N LEU A 23 -3.47 -15.83 -15.81
CA LEU A 23 -4.49 -16.43 -14.97
C LEU A 23 -5.42 -15.34 -14.42
N PRO A 24 -6.71 -15.64 -14.19
CA PRO A 24 -7.60 -14.69 -13.56
C PRO A 24 -7.10 -14.31 -12.17
N ASP A 25 -7.41 -13.07 -11.78
CA ASP A 25 -7.14 -12.57 -10.44
C ASP A 25 -7.73 -13.51 -9.38
N ARG A 26 -6.99 -13.69 -8.29
CA ARG A 26 -7.51 -14.40 -7.11
C ARG A 26 -8.72 -13.62 -6.58
N PRO A 27 -9.83 -14.27 -6.22
CA PRO A 27 -10.87 -13.59 -5.45
C PRO A 27 -10.28 -13.16 -4.09
N PRO A 28 -10.63 -11.97 -3.58
CA PRO A 28 -10.20 -11.56 -2.25
C PRO A 28 -10.76 -12.52 -1.18
N PRO A 29 -10.04 -12.74 -0.07
CA PRO A 29 -10.56 -13.54 1.05
C PRO A 29 -11.90 -12.99 1.53
N LEU A 30 -12.87 -13.86 1.80
CA LEU A 30 -14.23 -13.41 2.12
C LEU A 30 -14.25 -12.49 3.35
N ASN A 31 -13.59 -12.92 4.43
CA ASN A 31 -13.52 -12.23 5.71
C ASN A 31 -12.29 -12.70 6.52
N PRO A 32 -12.04 -12.14 7.70
CA PRO A 32 -10.95 -12.59 8.58
C PRO A 32 -11.07 -14.04 9.06
N SER A 33 -12.28 -14.57 9.32
CA SER A 33 -12.48 -15.94 9.82
C SER A 33 -11.91 -17.02 8.88
N VAL A 34 -12.01 -16.83 7.57
CA VAL A 34 -11.44 -17.80 6.59
C VAL A 34 -9.93 -17.66 6.42
N SER A 35 -9.29 -16.71 7.10
CA SER A 35 -7.87 -16.38 6.95
C SER A 35 -7.09 -16.42 8.27
N GLN A 36 -7.53 -17.22 9.24
CA GLN A 36 -6.87 -17.36 10.56
C GLN A 36 -5.55 -18.14 10.50
N ASP A 37 -5.23 -18.85 9.42
CA ASP A 37 -3.96 -19.59 9.26
C ASP A 37 -2.80 -18.70 8.75
N ARG A 38 -2.72 -17.47 9.25
CA ARG A 38 -1.66 -16.51 8.91
C ARG A 38 -0.48 -16.62 9.86
N LYS A 39 0.66 -16.10 9.43
CA LYS A 39 1.81 -15.87 10.30
C LYS A 39 2.10 -14.37 10.38
N ARG A 40 2.71 -13.95 11.49
CA ARG A 40 3.23 -12.58 11.58
C ARG A 40 4.31 -12.41 10.51
N ARG A 41 4.33 -11.26 9.85
CA ARG A 41 5.42 -10.89 8.94
C ARG A 41 6.73 -10.97 9.72
N GLU A 42 7.73 -11.59 9.11
CA GLU A 42 9.06 -11.64 9.71
C GLU A 42 9.87 -10.40 9.27
N TYR A 43 10.62 -9.81 10.19
CA TYR A 43 11.36 -8.57 9.98
C TYR A 43 12.87 -8.82 10.06
N LYS A 44 13.66 -8.14 9.22
CA LYS A 44 15.13 -8.17 9.33
C LYS A 44 15.63 -7.37 10.55
N GLY A 45 14.87 -6.36 10.97
CA GLY A 45 15.18 -5.48 12.11
C GLY A 45 14.41 -5.83 13.39
N LYS A 46 14.85 -5.25 14.51
CA LYS A 46 14.12 -5.22 15.80
C LYS A 46 13.47 -3.85 16.04
N GLY A 47 13.36 -3.01 15.01
CA GLY A 47 12.92 -1.62 15.16
C GLY A 47 11.40 -1.52 15.19
N PHE A 48 10.86 -0.56 15.95
CA PHE A 48 9.42 -0.31 16.00
C PHE A 48 8.82 0.03 14.62
N PHE A 49 9.65 0.57 13.73
CA PHE A 49 9.32 0.97 12.37
C PHE A 49 9.06 -0.19 11.40
N ASP A 50 9.36 -1.42 11.82
CA ASP A 50 9.20 -2.61 10.99
C ASP A 50 7.71 -3.04 10.85
N GLY A 51 6.83 -2.49 11.70
CA GLY A 51 5.37 -2.61 11.61
C GLY A 51 4.86 -3.96 12.13
N HIS A 52 4.56 -4.05 13.42
CA HIS A 52 4.40 -5.31 14.18
C HIS A 52 3.10 -6.10 13.96
N ASP A 53 2.04 -5.46 13.43
CA ASP A 53 0.72 -6.11 13.26
C ASP A 53 0.40 -6.33 11.78
N ILE A 54 1.32 -6.98 11.06
CA ILE A 54 1.12 -7.38 9.66
C ILE A 54 1.06 -8.91 9.60
N TRP A 55 -0.08 -9.45 9.17
CA TRP A 55 -0.37 -10.88 9.16
C TRP A 55 -0.46 -11.42 7.72
N VAL A 56 0.55 -12.20 7.34
CA VAL A 56 0.76 -12.68 5.98
C VAL A 56 0.33 -14.14 5.85
N GLU A 57 -0.12 -14.54 4.66
CA GLU A 57 -0.46 -15.94 4.40
C GLU A 57 0.76 -16.84 4.61
N LYS A 58 0.57 -17.98 5.29
CA LYS A 58 1.59 -19.04 5.32
C LYS A 58 1.81 -19.51 3.88
N GLN A 59 3.07 -19.56 3.46
CA GLN A 59 3.45 -19.79 2.05
C GLN A 59 2.66 -20.96 1.44
N ILE A 60 1.72 -20.65 0.55
CA ILE A 60 1.24 -21.61 -0.44
C ILE A 60 2.34 -21.63 -1.51
N ARG A 61 2.91 -22.80 -1.80
CA ARG A 61 3.93 -22.99 -2.87
C ARG A 61 3.41 -22.65 -4.29
N ALA A 62 2.18 -22.13 -4.41
CA ALA A 62 1.62 -21.65 -5.65
C ALA A 62 1.94 -20.16 -5.79
N PRO A 63 2.31 -19.68 -6.99
CA PRO A 63 2.35 -18.25 -7.23
C PRO A 63 0.97 -17.64 -6.92
N PRO A 64 0.89 -16.37 -6.47
CA PRO A 64 -0.40 -15.69 -6.32
C PRO A 64 -1.23 -15.91 -7.60
N SER A 65 -2.53 -16.20 -7.49
CA SER A 65 -3.36 -16.24 -8.71
C SER A 65 -3.22 -14.89 -9.44
N GLY A 66 -3.30 -14.87 -10.76
CA GLY A 66 -2.93 -13.69 -11.55
C GLY A 66 -1.43 -13.50 -11.80
N SER A 67 -0.55 -14.32 -11.23
CA SER A 67 0.85 -14.41 -11.70
C SER A 67 0.97 -15.20 -13.00
N PRO A 68 1.96 -14.87 -13.86
CA PRO A 68 2.11 -15.58 -15.11
C PRO A 68 2.35 -17.03 -14.86
N ASN A 69 1.62 -17.85 -15.61
CA ASN A 69 2.01 -19.23 -15.71
C ASN A 69 3.31 -19.35 -16.52
N ASN A 70 4.45 -19.28 -15.83
CA ASN A 70 5.76 -19.40 -16.45
C ASN A 70 6.00 -20.79 -17.06
N ALA A 71 5.16 -21.80 -16.77
CA ALA A 71 5.28 -23.12 -17.38
C ALA A 71 5.18 -23.05 -18.90
N ILE A 72 4.36 -22.14 -19.45
CA ILE A 72 4.21 -21.98 -20.92
C ILE A 72 5.51 -21.51 -21.60
N LEU A 73 6.35 -20.78 -20.86
CA LEU A 73 7.67 -20.34 -21.34
C LEU A 73 8.66 -21.51 -21.48
N LEU A 74 8.33 -22.67 -20.91
CA LEU A 74 9.17 -23.86 -20.89
C LEU A 74 8.69 -24.95 -21.86
N VAL A 75 7.50 -24.80 -22.48
CA VAL A 75 6.90 -25.84 -23.34
C VAL A 75 7.61 -25.98 -24.69
N ASN A 76 7.75 -24.89 -25.45
CA ASN A 76 8.55 -24.87 -26.69
C ASN A 76 9.03 -23.45 -27.06
N ARG A 77 9.95 -23.35 -28.03
CA ARG A 77 10.52 -22.07 -28.48
C ARG A 77 9.49 -21.11 -29.09
N GLN A 78 8.53 -21.62 -29.86
CA GLN A 78 7.50 -20.78 -30.46
C GLN A 78 6.66 -20.12 -29.37
N LEU A 79 5.96 -20.91 -28.56
CA LEU A 79 5.13 -20.47 -27.43
C LEU A 79 5.93 -19.61 -26.45
N HIS A 80 7.21 -19.90 -26.22
CA HIS A 80 8.10 -19.03 -25.46
C HIS A 80 8.15 -17.61 -26.05
N HIS A 81 8.42 -17.47 -27.36
CA HIS A 81 8.45 -16.17 -28.02
C HIS A 81 7.08 -15.51 -28.13
N GLU A 82 6.00 -16.28 -28.29
CA GLU A 82 4.64 -15.76 -28.33
C GLU A 82 4.23 -15.22 -26.94
N ALA A 83 4.39 -16.01 -25.89
CA ALA A 83 4.09 -15.64 -24.51
C ALA A 83 4.98 -14.50 -23.99
N LYS A 84 6.29 -14.50 -24.32
CA LYS A 84 7.18 -13.41 -23.93
C LYS A 84 6.78 -12.08 -24.57
N ARG A 85 6.27 -12.08 -25.80
CA ARG A 85 5.73 -10.89 -26.46
C ARG A 85 4.44 -10.42 -25.78
N LEU A 86 3.53 -11.35 -25.45
CA LEU A 86 2.30 -11.03 -24.71
C LEU A 86 2.61 -10.43 -23.33
N LEU A 87 3.53 -11.03 -22.58
CA LEU A 87 4.01 -10.51 -21.29
C LEU A 87 4.60 -9.10 -21.37
N ALA A 88 5.24 -8.74 -22.49
CA ALA A 88 5.76 -7.39 -22.70
C ALA A 88 4.65 -6.38 -23.06
N SER A 89 3.53 -6.84 -23.63
CA SER A 89 2.46 -5.97 -24.14
C SER A 89 1.46 -5.49 -23.08
N LYS A 90 1.21 -6.27 -22.01
CA LYS A 90 0.15 -5.99 -21.03
C LYS A 90 0.56 -5.16 -19.81
N GLY A 91 1.82 -4.73 -19.74
CA GLY A 91 2.35 -4.02 -18.57
C GLY A 91 2.39 -4.88 -17.30
N THR A 92 2.80 -4.29 -16.19
CA THR A 92 2.85 -4.94 -14.88
C THR A 92 1.88 -4.25 -13.92
N HIS A 93 0.68 -4.83 -13.80
CA HIS A 93 -0.40 -4.34 -12.95
C HIS A 93 -0.63 -5.26 -11.75
N CYS A 94 -0.07 -4.91 -10.60
CA CYS A 94 -0.23 -5.71 -9.38
C CYS A 94 -1.52 -5.34 -8.65
N ARG A 95 -2.17 -6.33 -8.03
CA ARG A 95 -3.34 -6.13 -7.16
C ARG A 95 -3.11 -6.75 -5.79
N LEU A 96 -3.32 -5.94 -4.76
CA LEU A 96 -3.18 -6.33 -3.36
C LEU A 96 -4.50 -6.06 -2.63
N ASP A 97 -5.01 -7.07 -1.93
CA ASP A 97 -6.07 -6.89 -0.95
C ASP A 97 -5.47 -6.76 0.43
N VAL A 98 -5.96 -5.80 1.22
CA VAL A 98 -5.53 -5.59 2.60
C VAL A 98 -6.78 -5.50 3.46
N MET A 99 -6.99 -6.53 4.26
CA MET A 99 -8.00 -6.43 5.32
C MET A 99 -7.39 -5.65 6.49
N TYR A 100 -7.98 -4.51 6.81
CA TYR A 100 -7.78 -3.85 8.08
C TYR A 100 -8.74 -4.49 9.09
N VAL A 101 -8.20 -5.35 9.94
CA VAL A 101 -8.96 -6.01 11.00
C VAL A 101 -8.75 -5.20 12.27
N LYS A 102 -9.83 -4.61 12.79
CA LYS A 102 -9.73 -3.72 13.96
C LYS A 102 -9.05 -4.43 15.11
N GLU A 103 -8.11 -3.73 15.73
CA GLU A 103 -7.30 -4.24 16.84
C GLU A 103 -6.45 -5.46 16.49
N CYS A 104 -6.40 -5.93 15.25
CA CYS A 104 -5.57 -7.08 14.86
C CYS A 104 -4.52 -6.69 13.79
N GLY A 105 -4.79 -5.67 12.99
CA GLY A 105 -3.79 -5.02 12.13
C GLY A 105 -4.10 -5.18 10.65
N LEU A 106 -3.05 -5.31 9.83
CA LEU A 106 -3.15 -5.38 8.37
C LEU A 106 -2.90 -6.81 7.89
N TRP A 107 -3.84 -7.35 7.12
CA TRP A 107 -3.78 -8.71 6.60
C TRP A 107 -3.68 -8.67 5.07
N PRO A 108 -2.47 -8.45 4.51
CA PRO A 108 -2.27 -8.37 3.08
C PRO A 108 -2.44 -9.73 2.39
N THR A 109 -2.98 -9.71 1.17
CA THR A 109 -3.17 -10.87 0.29
C THR A 109 -2.97 -10.42 -1.16
N TRP A 110 -1.95 -10.94 -1.84
CA TRP A 110 -1.78 -10.67 -3.27
C TRP A 110 -2.91 -11.32 -4.06
N LEU A 111 -3.62 -10.51 -4.86
CA LEU A 111 -4.67 -10.97 -5.77
C LEU A 111 -4.16 -11.21 -7.18
N ALA A 112 -3.14 -10.45 -7.58
CA ALA A 112 -2.46 -10.58 -8.86
C ALA A 112 -1.04 -10.00 -8.78
N VAL A 113 -0.05 -10.77 -9.23
CA VAL A 113 1.33 -10.29 -9.43
C VAL A 113 1.79 -10.77 -10.80
N PRO A 114 1.38 -10.08 -11.88
CA PRO A 114 1.49 -10.56 -13.26
C PRO A 114 2.92 -10.56 -13.79
N ARG A 115 3.92 -10.11 -13.04
CA ARG A 115 5.33 -10.41 -13.32
C ARG A 115 6.18 -10.05 -12.12
N SER A 116 7.23 -10.81 -11.88
CA SER A 116 8.29 -10.37 -10.96
C SER A 116 9.25 -9.42 -11.69
N THR A 117 8.82 -8.18 -11.93
CA THR A 117 9.67 -7.08 -12.44
C THR A 117 10.01 -6.12 -11.31
N ARG A 118 11.14 -5.43 -11.44
CA ARG A 118 11.53 -4.35 -10.51
C ARG A 118 10.72 -3.07 -10.72
N HIS A 119 9.92 -3.00 -11.77
CA HIS A 119 9.05 -1.87 -12.08
C HIS A 119 7.62 -2.38 -12.28
N ALA A 120 6.68 -1.79 -11.55
CA ALA A 120 5.26 -1.99 -11.74
C ALA A 120 4.62 -0.74 -12.38
N ASP A 121 3.88 -0.93 -13.46
CA ASP A 121 3.12 0.15 -14.11
C ASP A 121 2.00 0.65 -13.18
N SER A 122 1.34 -0.28 -12.48
CA SER A 122 0.48 0.09 -11.36
C SER A 122 0.48 -0.95 -10.25
N VAL A 123 0.24 -0.48 -9.03
CA VAL A 123 -0.09 -1.31 -7.89
C VAL A 123 -1.41 -0.80 -7.34
N HIS A 124 -2.46 -1.62 -7.44
CA HIS A 124 -3.78 -1.32 -6.88
C HIS A 124 -3.94 -2.05 -5.55
N VAL A 125 -4.01 -1.28 -4.47
CA VAL A 125 -4.22 -1.77 -3.11
C VAL A 125 -5.66 -1.47 -2.71
N GLN A 126 -6.45 -2.52 -2.49
CA GLN A 126 -7.79 -2.36 -1.93
C GLN A 126 -7.75 -2.60 -0.41
N PHE A 127 -8.31 -1.68 0.36
CA PHE A 127 -8.45 -1.79 1.80
C PHE A 127 -9.90 -2.14 2.15
N ARG A 128 -10.08 -3.16 2.98
CA ARG A 128 -11.39 -3.57 3.49
C ARG A 128 -11.37 -3.56 5.02
N ILE A 129 -12.38 -2.98 5.63
CA ILE A 129 -12.47 -2.82 7.09
C ILE A 129 -13.31 -3.96 7.65
N PHE A 130 -12.81 -4.63 8.69
CA PHE A 130 -13.49 -5.73 9.36
C PHE A 130 -13.37 -5.61 10.87
N ASP A 131 -14.41 -6.04 11.59
CA ASP A 131 -14.29 -6.34 13.00
C ASP A 131 -13.50 -7.64 13.21
N PRO A 132 -12.78 -7.79 14.35
CA PRO A 132 -12.09 -9.02 14.65
C PRO A 132 -13.12 -10.15 14.81
N PRO A 133 -12.88 -11.33 14.22
CA PRO A 133 -13.79 -12.45 14.37
C PRO A 133 -13.71 -13.00 15.80
N ALA A 134 -14.80 -13.66 16.23
CA ALA A 134 -14.93 -14.13 17.62
C ALA A 134 -13.84 -15.14 18.03
N ASP A 135 -13.31 -15.87 17.06
CA ASP A 135 -12.28 -16.91 17.20
C ASP A 135 -10.86 -16.40 16.90
N VAL A 136 -10.64 -15.08 16.82
CA VAL A 136 -9.32 -14.52 16.54
C VAL A 136 -8.32 -14.94 17.62
N ASN A 137 -7.11 -15.30 17.20
CA ASN A 137 -6.02 -15.60 18.12
C ASN A 137 -5.78 -14.39 19.06
N PRO A 138 -5.85 -14.58 20.40
CA PRO A 138 -5.63 -13.51 21.36
C PRO A 138 -4.29 -12.78 21.20
N ASP A 139 -3.24 -13.48 20.76
CA ASP A 139 -1.90 -12.91 20.54
C ASP A 139 -1.85 -11.88 19.40
N TRP A 140 -2.92 -11.82 18.60
CA TRP A 140 -3.03 -10.90 17.47
C TRP A 140 -3.68 -9.59 17.87
N LYS A 141 -4.32 -9.54 19.04
CA LYS A 141 -5.01 -8.34 19.52
C LYS A 141 -4.01 -7.30 20.01
N ASN A 142 -4.18 -6.10 19.49
CA ASN A 142 -3.50 -4.88 19.84
C ASN A 142 -4.53 -3.73 19.85
N GLU A 143 -5.08 -3.44 21.02
CA GLU A 143 -6.04 -2.35 21.22
C GLU A 143 -5.40 -0.97 21.06
N GLU A 144 -4.06 -0.89 21.06
CA GLU A 144 -3.31 0.37 21.03
C GLU A 144 -2.90 0.81 19.62
N GLN A 145 -3.46 0.21 18.56
CA GLN A 145 -3.07 0.51 17.17
C GLN A 145 -3.08 1.99 16.78
N PHE A 146 -4.03 2.76 17.32
CA PHE A 146 -4.14 4.20 17.09
C PHE A 146 -3.53 5.06 18.20
N ARG A 147 -2.92 4.45 19.20
CA ARG A 147 -2.21 5.17 20.27
C ARG A 147 -0.88 5.71 19.72
N GLY A 148 -0.68 7.02 19.89
CA GLY A 148 0.61 7.66 19.62
C GLY A 148 1.55 7.58 20.83
N GLY A 149 2.86 7.52 20.57
CA GLY A 149 3.91 7.59 21.60
C GLY A 149 4.42 9.02 21.85
N ASP A 150 5.60 9.15 22.46
CA ASP A 150 6.27 10.42 22.83
C ASP A 150 6.78 11.22 21.61
N GLY A 151 5.85 11.64 20.74
CA GLY A 151 6.12 12.45 19.55
C GLY A 151 6.18 11.70 18.21
N GLY A 152 5.95 10.38 18.21
CA GLY A 152 5.85 9.55 17.00
C GLY A 152 4.39 9.34 16.54
N PRO A 153 4.17 8.95 15.26
CA PRO A 153 2.82 8.63 14.77
C PRO A 153 2.26 7.36 15.45
N PRO A 154 0.94 7.12 15.37
CA PRO A 154 0.33 5.90 15.87
C PRO A 154 0.93 4.62 15.29
N PHE A 155 0.87 3.50 16.04
CA PHE A 155 1.49 2.24 15.62
C PHE A 155 1.02 1.73 14.26
N ILE A 156 -0.26 1.91 13.93
CA ILE A 156 -0.80 1.52 12.62
C ILE A 156 -0.13 2.24 11.45
N VAL A 157 0.42 3.44 11.66
CA VAL A 157 1.17 4.18 10.62
C VAL A 157 2.43 3.44 10.24
N TRP A 158 3.11 2.84 11.21
CA TRP A 158 4.29 2.00 10.96
C TRP A 158 3.93 0.74 10.18
N ASN A 159 2.75 0.16 10.40
CA ASN A 159 2.28 -0.98 9.60
C ASN A 159 2.06 -0.58 8.12
N PHE A 160 1.39 0.55 7.86
CA PHE A 160 1.22 1.06 6.49
C PHE A 160 2.57 1.39 5.84
N TYR A 161 3.45 2.08 6.57
CA TYR A 161 4.77 2.43 6.10
C TYR A 161 5.59 1.18 5.77
N ALA A 162 5.62 0.20 6.66
CA ALA A 162 6.40 -1.02 6.51
C ALA A 162 5.92 -1.88 5.33
N MET A 163 4.62 -1.85 5.00
CA MET A 163 4.10 -2.48 3.79
C MET A 163 4.62 -1.80 2.53
N LEU A 164 4.52 -0.47 2.49
CA LEU A 164 4.92 0.32 1.34
C LEU A 164 6.44 0.30 1.12
N SER A 165 7.21 0.60 2.16
CA SER A 165 8.67 0.57 2.12
C SER A 165 9.18 -0.86 1.89
N GLY A 166 8.51 -1.87 2.46
CA GLY A 166 8.80 -3.28 2.22
C GLY A 166 8.71 -3.63 0.73
N TYR A 167 7.62 -3.25 0.06
CA TYR A 167 7.48 -3.46 -1.37
C TYR A 167 8.57 -2.69 -2.16
N LEU A 168 8.82 -1.43 -1.85
CA LEU A 168 9.82 -0.62 -2.58
C LEU A 168 11.25 -1.16 -2.40
N GLN A 169 11.55 -1.82 -1.28
CA GLN A 169 12.89 -2.39 -1.06
C GLN A 169 13.02 -3.81 -1.62
N TYR A 170 11.99 -4.64 -1.46
CA TYR A 170 12.07 -6.09 -1.65
C TYR A 170 11.04 -6.67 -2.65
N GLY A 171 10.09 -5.86 -3.09
CA GLY A 171 9.09 -6.21 -4.09
C GLY A 171 7.91 -7.02 -3.53
N PRO A 172 7.18 -7.74 -4.39
CA PRO A 172 6.02 -8.53 -3.99
C PRO A 172 6.32 -9.59 -2.92
N THR A 173 7.56 -10.08 -2.86
CA THR A 173 7.99 -11.09 -1.89
C THR A 173 8.31 -10.53 -0.50
N ALA A 174 8.26 -9.20 -0.31
CA ALA A 174 8.52 -8.50 0.95
C ALA A 174 7.66 -8.99 2.14
N PHE A 175 6.55 -9.64 1.84
CA PHE A 175 5.61 -10.21 2.82
C PHE A 175 5.87 -11.69 3.11
N SER A 176 6.71 -12.37 2.34
CA SER A 176 6.79 -13.84 2.30
C SER A 176 8.09 -14.45 2.80
N SER A 177 9.21 -13.70 2.77
CA SER A 177 10.52 -14.20 3.18
C SER A 177 11.43 -13.07 3.67
N VAL A 178 12.06 -13.30 4.82
CA VAL A 178 13.07 -12.42 5.44
C VAL A 178 14.30 -12.24 4.55
N VAL A 179 14.48 -13.05 3.50
CA VAL A 179 15.77 -13.20 2.81
C VAL A 179 15.81 -12.49 1.46
N ALA A 180 14.80 -11.69 1.09
CA ALA A 180 14.87 -10.94 -0.16
C ALA A 180 16.02 -9.91 -0.11
N ASP A 181 16.91 -9.96 -1.10
CA ASP A 181 17.94 -8.94 -1.29
C ASP A 181 17.31 -7.62 -1.72
N ARG A 182 17.81 -6.51 -1.16
CA ARG A 182 17.33 -5.18 -1.51
C ARG A 182 17.54 -4.96 -3.01
N SER A 183 16.44 -4.81 -3.73
CA SER A 183 16.43 -4.77 -5.20
C SER A 183 15.80 -3.49 -5.76
N ASN A 184 15.41 -2.55 -4.89
CA ASN A 184 14.87 -1.21 -5.20
C ASN A 184 13.80 -1.27 -6.31
N PHE A 185 12.60 -1.67 -5.91
CA PHE A 185 11.42 -1.69 -6.76
C PHE A 185 10.83 -0.30 -6.93
N THR A 186 10.20 -0.10 -8.08
CA THR A 186 9.55 1.16 -8.45
C THR A 186 8.12 0.92 -8.89
N ILE A 187 7.25 1.90 -8.64
CA ILE A 187 5.84 1.89 -8.98
C ILE A 187 5.54 3.16 -9.76
N LYS A 188 5.06 3.05 -11.00
CA LYS A 188 4.65 4.24 -11.75
C LYS A 188 3.38 4.85 -11.16
N ARG A 189 2.35 4.04 -10.87
CA ARG A 189 1.09 4.50 -10.26
C ARG A 189 0.66 3.62 -9.09
N LEU A 190 0.65 4.16 -7.89
CA LEU A 190 0.13 3.51 -6.69
C LEU A 190 -1.31 3.97 -6.45
N VAL A 191 -2.26 3.05 -6.46
CA VAL A 191 -3.67 3.33 -6.14
C VAL A 191 -4.01 2.68 -4.81
N MET A 192 -4.52 3.46 -3.86
CA MET A 192 -5.04 2.98 -2.58
C MET A 192 -6.54 3.24 -2.54
N ASP A 193 -7.34 2.19 -2.66
CA ASP A 193 -8.79 2.27 -2.68
C ASP A 193 -9.37 1.68 -1.39
N VAL A 194 -10.11 2.49 -0.63
CA VAL A 194 -10.73 2.03 0.61
C VAL A 194 -12.19 1.72 0.35
N LEU A 195 -12.56 0.46 0.54
CA LEU A 195 -13.93 -0.02 0.34
C LEU A 195 -14.75 0.17 1.63
N PRO A 196 -16.07 0.46 1.50
CA PRO A 196 -16.94 0.45 2.65
C PRO A 196 -17.00 -0.94 3.27
N PRO A 197 -17.33 -1.03 4.55
CA PRO A 197 -17.57 -2.32 5.16
C PRO A 197 -18.73 -3.08 4.52
N PRO A 198 -18.81 -4.42 4.70
CA PRO A 198 -19.90 -5.22 4.16
C PRO A 198 -21.29 -4.70 4.57
N PRO A 199 -22.30 -4.81 3.68
CA PRO A 199 -23.66 -4.40 4.01
C PRO A 199 -24.19 -5.12 5.25
N GLY A 200 -24.67 -4.34 6.24
CA GLY A 200 -25.18 -4.87 7.51
C GLY A 200 -24.22 -4.73 8.69
N GLU A 201 -22.94 -4.46 8.45
CA GLU A 201 -21.96 -4.19 9.51
C GLU A 201 -21.89 -2.67 9.79
N LYS A 202 -22.25 -2.26 11.02
CA LYS A 202 -22.13 -0.85 11.45
C LYS A 202 -20.76 -0.61 12.07
N HIS A 203 -19.79 -0.16 11.28
CA HIS A 203 -18.50 0.26 11.81
C HIS A 203 -18.47 1.76 12.06
N ASP A 204 -19.13 2.25 13.11
CA ASP A 204 -19.13 3.68 13.42
C ASP A 204 -17.71 4.22 13.72
N ARG A 205 -16.80 3.34 14.11
CA ARG A 205 -15.39 3.60 14.45
C ARG A 205 -14.45 2.61 13.79
N LEU A 206 -13.20 3.04 13.59
CA LEU A 206 -12.10 2.16 13.14
C LEU A 206 -11.43 1.41 14.30
N VAL A 207 -11.83 1.65 15.54
CA VAL A 207 -11.37 0.92 16.74
C VAL A 207 -12.56 0.12 17.29
N SER A 208 -12.32 -1.04 17.92
CA SER A 208 -13.42 -1.76 18.58
C SER A 208 -13.82 -1.02 19.86
N GLY A 209 -15.11 -1.08 20.20
CA GLY A 209 -15.66 -0.34 21.34
C GLY A 209 -15.29 -0.90 22.72
N SER A 210 -14.47 -1.96 22.81
CA SER A 210 -14.19 -2.73 24.02
C SER A 210 -13.03 -2.24 24.88
N ALA A 211 -12.14 -1.39 24.37
CA ALA A 211 -10.97 -0.94 25.12
C ALA A 211 -11.29 0.20 26.10
N ARG A 212 -10.68 0.17 27.30
CA ARG A 212 -10.68 1.28 28.26
C ARG A 212 -10.34 2.58 27.53
N ARG A 213 -11.29 3.52 27.51
CA ARG A 213 -11.10 4.89 26.98
C ARG A 213 -9.73 5.43 27.39
N PRO A 214 -8.79 5.63 26.45
CA PRO A 214 -7.82 6.69 26.64
C PRO A 214 -8.63 7.99 26.77
N PRO A 215 -8.20 8.95 27.61
CA PRO A 215 -8.80 10.28 27.57
C PRO A 215 -8.84 10.77 26.11
N PRO A 216 -9.92 11.44 25.65
CA PRO A 216 -10.06 11.92 24.26
C PRO A 216 -8.92 12.84 23.79
N THR A 217 -8.04 13.24 24.71
CA THR A 217 -6.79 13.95 24.42
C THR A 217 -5.69 13.08 23.79
N HIS A 218 -5.78 11.75 23.87
CA HIS A 218 -4.72 10.82 23.44
C HIS A 218 -5.11 9.91 22.27
N ASP A 219 -6.39 9.85 21.90
CA ASP A 219 -6.83 9.20 20.66
C ASP A 219 -6.64 10.16 19.48
N MET A 220 -5.46 10.05 18.86
CA MET A 220 -5.11 10.82 17.67
C MET A 220 -6.15 10.62 16.56
N PHE A 221 -6.69 9.40 16.41
CA PHE A 221 -7.63 9.09 15.34
C PHE A 221 -8.98 9.75 15.53
N GLU A 222 -9.54 9.77 16.75
CA GLU A 222 -10.79 10.51 17.03
C GLU A 222 -10.57 12.02 16.92
N ARG A 223 -9.41 12.56 17.34
CA ARG A 223 -9.07 13.97 17.07
C ARG A 223 -9.02 14.28 15.58
N PHE A 224 -8.38 13.44 14.78
CA PHE A 224 -8.35 13.57 13.32
C PHE A 224 -9.76 13.49 12.73
N THR A 225 -10.55 12.51 13.16
CA THR A 225 -11.94 12.33 12.75
C THR A 225 -12.79 13.57 13.06
N ILE A 226 -12.69 14.11 14.27
CA ILE A 226 -13.40 15.32 14.68
C ILE A 226 -12.95 16.54 13.85
N ILE A 227 -11.67 16.67 13.51
CA ILE A 227 -11.19 17.79 12.69
C ILE A 227 -11.74 17.74 11.25
N VAL A 228 -12.09 16.55 10.76
CA VAL A 228 -12.30 16.25 9.34
C VAL A 228 -13.75 15.97 8.99
N MET A 229 -14.52 15.51 9.97
CA MET A 229 -15.96 15.30 9.85
C MET A 229 -16.75 16.52 10.33
N ASP A 230 -16.12 17.46 11.03
CA ASP A 230 -16.70 18.74 11.47
C ASP A 230 -16.57 19.81 10.37
N PRO A 231 -17.68 20.27 9.77
CA PRO A 231 -17.69 21.26 8.70
C PRO A 231 -16.91 22.55 9.02
N GLU A 232 -17.10 23.11 10.21
CA GLU A 232 -16.55 24.41 10.59
C GLU A 232 -15.03 24.34 10.80
N LYS A 233 -14.55 23.24 11.38
CA LYS A 233 -13.11 23.03 11.59
C LYS A 233 -12.36 22.81 10.29
N ARG A 234 -12.97 22.16 9.31
CA ARG A 234 -12.37 21.96 7.98
C ARG A 234 -12.22 23.26 7.23
N GLU A 235 -13.25 24.09 7.23
CA GLU A 235 -13.24 25.40 6.57
C GLU A 235 -12.18 26.30 7.19
N ARG A 236 -12.15 26.37 8.53
CA ARG A 236 -11.12 27.11 9.27
C ARG A 236 -9.69 26.66 8.95
N ARG A 237 -9.49 25.38 8.62
CA ARG A 237 -8.18 24.78 8.32
C ARG A 237 -7.89 24.61 6.83
N GLY A 238 -8.80 25.03 5.94
CA GLY A 238 -8.66 24.86 4.49
C GLY A 238 -8.59 23.41 4.01
N ILE A 239 -9.22 22.46 4.72
CA ILE A 239 -9.19 21.04 4.35
C ILE A 239 -10.19 20.76 3.21
N THR A 240 -9.66 20.41 2.03
CA THR A 240 -10.43 20.19 0.78
C THR A 240 -10.86 18.73 0.53
N TRP A 241 -10.99 17.90 1.57
CA TRP A 241 -11.48 16.51 1.41
C TRP A 241 -12.98 16.51 1.06
N PRO A 242 -13.53 15.70 0.14
CA PRO A 242 -14.96 15.72 -0.14
C PRO A 242 -15.79 15.17 1.04
N ARG A 243 -17.07 15.58 1.13
CA ARG A 243 -17.99 14.98 2.11
C ARG A 243 -18.49 13.62 1.59
N PRO A 244 -18.71 12.63 2.48
CA PRO A 244 -19.58 11.51 2.12
C PRO A 244 -20.95 12.08 1.70
N PRO A 245 -21.53 11.62 0.58
CA PRO A 245 -22.85 12.08 0.15
C PRO A 245 -23.92 11.79 1.22
N GLU A 246 -24.90 12.68 1.37
CA GLU A 246 -26.05 12.46 2.24
C GLU A 246 -26.75 11.13 1.88
N GLY A 247 -27.10 10.34 2.90
CA GLY A 247 -27.66 8.99 2.71
C GLY A 247 -26.65 7.88 2.41
N LYS A 248 -25.34 8.17 2.33
CA LYS A 248 -24.26 7.16 2.16
C LYS A 248 -23.43 6.97 3.43
N GLU A 249 -24.10 6.80 4.57
CA GLU A 249 -23.45 6.64 5.87
C GLU A 249 -22.52 5.41 5.94
N SER A 250 -22.78 4.37 5.16
CA SER A 250 -21.90 3.19 5.03
C SER A 250 -20.50 3.51 4.49
N LEU A 251 -20.31 4.66 3.83
CA LEU A 251 -19.00 5.11 3.34
C LEU A 251 -18.16 5.77 4.43
N ILE A 252 -18.77 6.24 5.52
CA ILE A 252 -18.09 7.01 6.58
C ILE A 252 -16.82 6.29 7.09
N PRO A 253 -16.82 4.98 7.35
CA PRO A 253 -15.62 4.31 7.88
C PRO A 253 -14.49 4.30 6.85
N ALA A 254 -14.82 4.07 5.58
CA ALA A 254 -13.87 4.11 4.47
C ALA A 254 -13.29 5.52 4.26
N GLU A 255 -14.14 6.55 4.34
CA GLU A 255 -13.73 7.96 4.26
C GLU A 255 -12.77 8.34 5.38
N LYS A 256 -13.06 7.92 6.62
CA LYS A 256 -12.17 8.17 7.76
C LYS A 256 -10.80 7.51 7.56
N LEU A 257 -10.75 6.26 7.11
CA LEU A 257 -9.50 5.54 6.87
C LEU A 257 -8.72 6.16 5.71
N ALA A 258 -9.38 6.44 4.58
CA ALA A 258 -8.76 7.07 3.41
C ALA A 258 -8.18 8.45 3.74
N PHE A 259 -8.92 9.27 4.50
CA PHE A 259 -8.42 10.55 4.96
C PHE A 259 -7.21 10.40 5.89
N PHE A 260 -7.28 9.47 6.85
CA PHE A 260 -6.16 9.17 7.74
C PHE A 260 -4.90 8.83 6.94
N MET A 261 -5.01 7.89 5.98
CA MET A 261 -3.91 7.52 5.08
C MET A 261 -3.40 8.73 4.28
N CYS A 262 -4.29 9.58 3.77
CA CYS A 262 -3.94 10.80 3.06
C CYS A 262 -3.07 11.74 3.91
N CYS A 263 -3.42 11.93 5.18
CA CYS A 263 -2.63 12.74 6.09
C CYS A 263 -1.25 12.15 6.36
N GLN A 264 -1.15 10.83 6.56
CA GLN A 264 0.14 10.18 6.80
C GLN A 264 1.05 10.25 5.57
N ILE A 265 0.50 10.01 4.38
CA ILE A 265 1.22 10.16 3.11
C ILE A 265 1.64 11.61 2.90
N GLY A 266 0.75 12.57 3.14
CA GLY A 266 1.09 13.99 3.10
C GLY A 266 2.21 14.37 4.08
N GLY A 267 2.21 13.78 5.28
CA GLY A 267 3.28 13.94 6.28
C GLY A 267 4.63 13.42 5.76
N LEU A 268 4.67 12.20 5.24
CA LEU A 268 5.87 11.62 4.61
C LEU A 268 6.38 12.48 3.44
N LEU A 269 5.48 12.90 2.55
CA LEU A 269 5.81 13.70 1.38
C LEU A 269 6.17 15.16 1.72
N SER A 270 5.80 15.67 2.91
CA SER A 270 6.23 17.00 3.33
C SER A 270 7.74 17.10 3.59
N MET A 271 8.40 15.95 3.80
CA MET A 271 9.82 15.85 4.15
C MET A 271 10.23 16.71 5.36
N TYR A 272 9.28 17.04 6.25
CA TYR A 272 9.52 17.89 7.40
C TYR A 272 10.18 17.13 8.56
N ARG A 273 11.23 17.71 9.16
CA ARG A 273 11.93 17.18 10.34
C ARG A 273 12.37 15.72 10.16
N ASP A 274 11.95 14.82 11.05
CA ASP A 274 12.35 13.42 11.08
C ASP A 274 11.64 12.58 9.99
N TRP A 275 10.62 13.14 9.31
CA TRP A 275 9.90 12.44 8.25
C TRP A 275 10.72 12.30 6.96
N ALA A 276 11.76 13.11 6.77
CA ALA A 276 12.57 13.10 5.55
C ALA A 276 13.25 11.74 5.29
N ASP A 277 13.78 11.10 6.35
CA ASP A 277 14.42 9.78 6.23
C ASP A 277 13.41 8.68 5.83
N PHE A 278 12.13 8.84 6.18
CA PHE A 278 11.07 7.89 5.81
C PHE A 278 10.43 8.21 4.46
N GLY A 279 10.24 9.49 4.13
CA GLY A 279 9.57 9.96 2.92
C GLY A 279 10.43 9.83 1.66
N ALA A 280 11.77 9.85 1.79
CA ALA A 280 12.70 9.75 0.68
C ALA A 280 12.41 8.56 -0.25
N ILE A 281 12.08 7.40 0.32
CA ILE A 281 11.79 6.18 -0.44
C ILE A 281 10.56 6.32 -1.37
N LEU A 282 9.62 7.22 -1.06
CA LEU A 282 8.46 7.47 -1.91
C LEU A 282 8.88 8.24 -3.16
N TYR A 283 9.67 9.30 -3.01
CA TYR A 283 10.20 10.06 -4.14
C TYR A 283 11.16 9.23 -5.00
N GLU A 284 11.90 8.31 -4.39
CA GLU A 284 12.82 7.41 -5.09
C GLU A 284 12.13 6.19 -5.71
N GLY A 285 10.89 5.87 -5.31
CA GLY A 285 10.26 4.59 -5.65
C GLY A 285 8.88 4.69 -6.30
N VAL A 286 8.21 5.84 -6.25
CA VAL A 286 6.81 5.96 -6.68
C VAL A 286 6.64 7.14 -7.63
N GLY A 287 5.94 6.94 -8.76
CA GLY A 287 5.65 7.99 -9.74
C GLY A 287 4.49 8.89 -9.28
N SER A 288 3.33 8.29 -9.03
CA SER A 288 2.17 8.97 -8.45
C SER A 288 1.42 8.10 -7.44
N ILE A 289 0.70 8.75 -6.52
CA ILE A 289 -0.15 8.10 -5.52
C ILE A 289 -1.57 8.65 -5.67
N GLU A 290 -2.54 7.75 -5.75
CA GLU A 290 -3.96 8.09 -5.83
C GLU A 290 -4.71 7.41 -4.68
N ILE A 291 -5.49 8.17 -3.93
CA ILE A 291 -6.34 7.67 -2.86
C ILE A 291 -7.79 7.74 -3.33
N ARG A 292 -8.50 6.62 -3.17
CA ARG A 292 -9.89 6.43 -3.57
C ARG A 292 -10.73 5.91 -2.40
N VAL A 293 -12.02 6.17 -2.48
CA VAL A 293 -13.03 5.55 -1.62
C VAL A 293 -14.08 4.93 -2.52
N ASN A 294 -14.25 3.62 -2.43
CA ASN A 294 -15.19 2.86 -3.25
C ASN A 294 -15.03 3.14 -4.76
N GLY A 295 -13.77 3.18 -5.24
CA GLY A 295 -13.42 3.49 -6.62
C GLY A 295 -13.41 4.98 -6.99
N GLU A 296 -14.00 5.85 -6.18
CA GLU A 296 -14.07 7.30 -6.44
C GLU A 296 -12.80 8.02 -5.97
N PRO A 297 -12.16 8.86 -6.83
CA PRO A 297 -10.95 9.58 -6.45
C PRO A 297 -11.21 10.61 -5.35
N ARG A 298 -10.30 10.65 -4.37
CA ARG A 298 -10.30 11.59 -3.25
C ARG A 298 -9.07 12.50 -3.24
N ARG A 299 -7.90 11.94 -3.52
CA ARG A 299 -6.64 12.69 -3.56
C ARG A 299 -5.69 12.11 -4.59
N TYR A 300 -4.93 12.98 -5.22
CA TYR A 300 -3.85 12.63 -6.13
C TYR A 300 -2.57 13.34 -5.68
N PHE A 301 -1.46 12.62 -5.69
CA PHE A 301 -0.12 13.11 -5.43
C PHE A 301 0.73 12.80 -6.67
N ASP A 302 1.17 13.83 -7.36
CA ASP A 302 2.19 13.73 -8.40
C ASP A 302 3.56 13.94 -7.75
N LEU A 303 4.38 12.89 -7.70
CA LEU A 303 5.64 12.97 -6.96
C LEU A 303 6.72 13.72 -7.75
N ASP A 304 6.58 13.91 -9.07
CA ASP A 304 7.46 14.81 -9.82
C ASP A 304 7.15 16.27 -9.44
N GLU A 305 5.87 16.65 -9.57
CA GLU A 305 5.42 18.01 -9.26
C GLU A 305 5.69 18.38 -7.78
N MET A 306 5.45 17.43 -6.87
CA MET A 306 5.72 17.65 -5.46
C MET A 306 7.21 17.73 -5.16
N LEU A 307 8.06 16.93 -5.81
CA LEU A 307 9.51 17.00 -5.64
C LEU A 307 10.06 18.36 -6.09
N ASP A 308 9.54 18.88 -7.20
CA ASP A 308 9.90 20.22 -7.70
C ASP A 308 9.49 21.31 -6.70
N ARG A 309 8.30 21.17 -6.11
CA ARG A 309 7.73 22.13 -5.15
C ARG A 309 8.27 22.04 -3.73
N LEU A 310 8.95 20.96 -3.34
CA LEU A 310 9.51 20.81 -1.99
C LEU A 310 10.37 22.03 -1.65
N PRO A 311 9.97 22.86 -0.67
CA PRO A 311 10.72 24.04 -0.30
C PRO A 311 11.97 23.72 0.52
N ILE A 312 12.96 24.56 0.31
CA ILE A 312 14.31 24.65 0.88
C ILE A 312 14.20 25.44 2.20
N GLN A 313 13.31 25.05 3.12
CA GLN A 313 13.34 25.67 4.45
C GLN A 313 14.49 25.06 5.25
N PRO A 314 15.32 25.89 5.91
CA PRO A 314 16.51 25.37 6.55
C PRO A 314 16.10 24.40 7.66
N ILE A 315 16.43 23.13 7.46
CA ILE A 315 15.97 22.03 8.32
C ILE A 315 16.35 22.33 9.76
N ALA A 316 15.34 22.52 10.62
CA ALA A 316 15.57 22.89 12.01
C ALA A 316 16.54 21.90 12.69
N ALA A 317 17.53 22.46 13.37
CA ALA A 317 18.50 21.73 14.16
C ALA A 317 18.80 22.52 15.43
N TRP A 318 19.43 21.87 16.41
CA TRP A 318 19.77 22.49 17.69
C TRP A 318 20.95 23.47 17.60
N ASN A 319 21.65 23.54 16.46
CA ASN A 319 22.67 24.56 16.17
C ASN A 319 22.83 24.76 14.65
N GLU A 320 23.48 25.86 14.27
CA GLU A 320 23.69 26.27 12.87
C GLU A 320 24.52 25.26 12.06
N LYS A 321 25.55 24.66 12.66
CA LYS A 321 26.42 23.68 11.98
C LYS A 321 25.66 22.42 11.57
N GLU A 322 24.80 21.89 12.46
CA GLU A 322 23.95 20.73 12.17
C GLU A 322 22.82 21.08 11.20
N GLN A 323 22.29 22.31 11.26
CA GLN A 323 21.33 22.81 10.27
C GLN A 323 21.93 22.83 8.87
N GLN A 324 23.14 23.38 8.70
CA GLN A 324 23.86 23.37 7.42
C GLN A 324 24.14 21.96 6.91
N LYS A 325 24.56 21.04 7.80
CA LYS A 325 24.82 19.64 7.46
C LYS A 325 23.55 18.91 7.00
N ARG A 326 22.44 19.09 7.71
CA ARG A 326 21.13 18.52 7.34
C ARG A 326 20.64 19.08 6.02
N GLN A 327 20.76 20.39 5.83
CA GLN A 327 20.39 21.05 4.58
C GLN A 327 21.19 20.51 3.40
N LYS A 328 22.52 20.44 3.53
CA LYS A 328 23.38 19.86 2.49
C LYS A 328 22.99 18.42 2.14
N ARG A 329 22.76 17.57 3.15
CA ARG A 329 22.33 16.17 2.94
C ARG A 329 21.01 16.12 2.17
N PHE A 330 20.07 17.00 2.47
CA PHE A 330 18.79 17.09 1.78
C PHE A 330 18.95 17.56 0.33
N ASP A 331 19.78 18.58 0.09
CA ASP A 331 20.03 19.11 -1.26
C ASP A 331 20.73 18.06 -2.15
N ASP A 332 21.74 17.37 -1.62
CA ASP A 332 22.44 16.28 -2.28
C ASP A 332 21.46 15.14 -2.64
N TRP A 333 20.61 14.75 -1.68
CA TRP A 333 19.56 13.76 -1.90
C TRP A 333 18.55 14.20 -2.97
N LYS A 334 18.06 15.44 -2.91
CA LYS A 334 17.07 15.97 -3.86
C LYS A 334 17.63 15.94 -5.28
N ALA A 335 18.90 16.32 -5.47
CA ALA A 335 19.59 16.24 -6.76
C ALA A 335 19.68 14.79 -7.27
N GLN A 336 20.02 13.84 -6.41
CA GLN A 336 20.05 12.42 -6.74
C GLN A 336 18.66 11.86 -7.10
N ALA A 337 17.63 12.22 -6.34
CA ALA A 337 16.25 11.81 -6.58
C ALA A 337 15.76 12.32 -7.94
N ILE A 338 16.01 13.60 -8.27
CA ILE A 338 15.68 14.17 -9.58
C ILE A 338 16.39 13.42 -10.71
N ALA A 339 17.69 13.13 -10.57
CA ALA A 339 18.45 12.39 -11.56
C ALA A 339 17.90 10.96 -11.76
N THR A 340 17.59 10.28 -10.66
CA THR A 340 17.00 8.93 -10.66
C THR A 340 15.66 8.93 -11.38
N ARG A 341 14.76 9.86 -11.04
CA ARG A 341 13.43 9.94 -11.67
C ARG A 341 13.49 10.29 -13.15
N ARG A 342 14.44 11.13 -13.59
CA ARG A 342 14.67 11.40 -15.01
C ARG A 342 15.09 10.14 -15.79
N SER A 343 15.78 9.20 -15.15
CA SER A 343 16.16 7.94 -15.79
C SER A 343 14.96 7.03 -16.07
N TRP A 344 13.84 7.19 -15.36
CA TRP A 344 12.62 6.39 -15.58
C TRP A 344 11.80 6.83 -16.78
N LYS A 345 12.02 8.08 -17.24
CA LYS A 345 11.30 8.67 -18.38
C LYS A 345 12.01 8.41 -19.72
N LYS A 346 13.21 7.83 -19.69
CA LYS A 346 13.96 7.38 -20.85
C LYS A 346 13.67 5.91 -21.10
#